data_AF-A0A7V5U1C0-F1
#
_entry.id   AF-A0A7V5U1C0-F1
#
_cell.length_a   1.000
_cell.length_b   1.000
_cell.length_c   1.000
_cell.angle_alpha   90.00
_cell.angle_beta   90.00
_cell.angle_gamma   90.00
#
_symmetry.space_group_name_H-M   'P 1'
#
loop_
_entity.id
_entity.type
_entity.pdbx_description
1 polymer ?
#
loop_
_entity_poly.entity_id
_entity_poly.type
_entity_poly.pdbx_seq_one_letter_code
_entity_poly.pdbx_strand_id
1 'polypeptide(L)' 'PGGTDSRHYAAITKDTYRFVPYELDTEDMERIHGRNERLSISAFAKAVQVYAELMREAGQ' A
#
# COMPACT_ATOMS: atom_id res chain seq x y z
N PRO A 1 -8.24 -4.79 -16.54
CA PRO A 1 -7.03 -4.39 -15.77
C PRO A 1 -7.34 -3.18 -14.88
N GLY A 2 -7.15 -3.32 -13.57
CA GLY A 2 -7.20 -2.20 -12.63
C GLY A 2 -5.90 -1.40 -12.65
N GLY A 3 -5.92 -0.18 -12.12
CA GLY A 3 -4.71 0.61 -11.90
C GLY A 3 -4.96 1.73 -10.90
N THR A 4 -3.93 2.13 -10.18
CA THR A 4 -4.00 3.18 -9.16
C THR A 4 -4.08 4.58 -9.79
N ASP A 5 -4.47 5.57 -9.01
CA ASP A 5 -4.50 6.98 -9.43
C ASP A 5 -3.11 7.61 -9.56
N SER A 6 -2.03 6.87 -9.24
CA SER A 6 -0.64 7.32 -9.35
C SER A 6 -0.31 7.89 -10.74
N ARG A 7 -0.94 7.39 -11.81
CA ARG A 7 -0.74 7.91 -13.18
C ARG A 7 -1.15 9.38 -13.32
N HIS A 8 -2.17 9.81 -12.58
CA HIS A 8 -2.70 11.17 -12.63
C HIS A 8 -1.85 12.14 -11.80
N TYR A 9 -1.17 11.64 -10.76
CA TYR A 9 -0.27 12.43 -9.91
C TYR A 9 1.14 12.60 -10.47
N ALA A 10 1.52 11.83 -11.50
CA ALA A 10 2.86 11.83 -12.08
C ALA A 10 3.33 13.21 -12.60
N ALA A 11 2.40 14.08 -13.01
CA ALA A 11 2.71 15.44 -13.46
C ALA A 11 2.88 16.44 -12.30
N ILE A 12 2.41 16.09 -11.09
CA ILE A 12 2.36 16.99 -9.93
C ILE A 12 3.58 16.76 -9.04
N THR A 13 4.00 15.50 -8.85
CA THR A 13 5.14 15.15 -7.99
C THR A 13 5.89 13.93 -8.51
N LYS A 14 7.19 13.85 -8.17
CA LYS A 14 8.03 12.67 -8.36
C LYS A 14 7.98 11.72 -7.15
N ASP A 15 7.49 12.18 -6.02
CA ASP A 15 7.43 11.44 -4.75
C ASP A 15 6.20 10.53 -4.72
N THR A 16 6.16 9.60 -5.67
CA THR A 16 5.07 8.62 -5.83
C THR A 16 5.51 7.26 -5.31
N TYR A 17 5.06 6.92 -4.10
CA TYR A 17 5.37 5.65 -3.44
C TYR A 17 4.31 4.59 -3.76
N ARG A 18 4.72 3.50 -4.42
CA ARG A 18 3.82 2.42 -4.89
C ARG A 18 4.18 1.08 -4.25
N PHE A 19 3.85 0.96 -2.98
CA PHE A 19 4.03 -0.28 -2.23
C PHE A 19 2.94 -0.42 -1.16
N VAL A 20 2.79 -1.64 -0.64
CA VAL A 20 2.00 -1.93 0.54
C VAL A 20 2.94 -2.28 1.70
N PRO A 21 2.81 -1.68 2.89
CA PRO A 21 3.71 -1.91 4.02
C PRO A 21 3.30 -3.11 4.88
N TYR A 22 3.01 -4.24 4.23
CA TYR A 22 2.74 -5.50 4.89
C TYR A 22 3.23 -6.67 4.02
N GLU A 23 3.50 -7.80 4.67
CA GLU A 23 3.92 -9.02 3.99
C GLU A 23 2.72 -9.66 3.29
N LEU A 24 2.98 -10.18 2.09
CA LEU A 24 2.03 -10.91 1.27
C LEU A 24 2.67 -12.25 0.94
N ASP A 25 1.99 -13.34 1.25
CA ASP A 25 2.35 -14.66 0.74
C ASP A 25 1.65 -14.94 -0.61
N THR A 26 1.94 -16.09 -1.20
CA THR A 26 1.34 -16.49 -2.48
C THR A 26 -0.18 -16.56 -2.42
N GLU A 27 -0.76 -17.04 -1.32
CA GLU A 27 -2.21 -17.12 -1.17
C GLU A 27 -2.84 -15.73 -1.01
N ASP A 28 -2.15 -14.80 -0.36
CA ASP A 28 -2.58 -13.41 -0.24
C ASP A 28 -2.55 -12.69 -1.58
N MET A 29 -1.54 -12.96 -2.42
CA MET A 29 -1.46 -12.40 -3.77
C MET A 29 -2.65 -12.82 -4.64
N GLU A 30 -3.11 -14.07 -4.53
CA GLU A 30 -4.31 -14.55 -5.24
C GLU A 30 -5.61 -13.89 -4.76
N ARG A 31 -5.61 -13.34 -3.55
CA ARG A 31 -6.77 -12.66 -2.96
C ARG A 31 -6.91 -11.21 -3.42
N ILE A 32 -5.87 -10.60 -3.99
CA ILE A 32 -5.95 -9.22 -4.49
C ILE A 32 -7.00 -9.15 -5.61
N HIS A 33 -8.09 -8.40 -5.38
CA HIS A 33 -9.27 -8.37 -6.25
C HIS A 33 -10.00 -9.71 -6.40
N GLY A 34 -9.72 -10.66 -5.50
CA GLY A 34 -10.31 -11.98 -5.43
C GLY A 34 -11.50 -12.06 -4.47
N ARG A 35 -12.06 -13.25 -4.31
CA ARG A 35 -13.15 -13.48 -3.35
C ARG A 35 -12.59 -13.52 -1.92
N ASN A 36 -13.30 -12.88 -0.99
CA ASN A 36 -12.94 -12.85 0.44
C ASN A 36 -11.51 -12.33 0.67
N GLU A 37 -11.15 -11.27 -0.07
CA GLU A 37 -9.95 -10.47 0.19
C GLU A 37 -9.93 -10.03 1.65
N ARG A 38 -8.82 -10.31 2.33
CA ARG A 38 -8.67 -10.09 3.76
C ARG A 38 -7.21 -9.94 4.11
N LEU A 39 -6.96 -9.33 5.26
CA LEU A 39 -5.64 -9.10 5.83
C LEU A 39 -5.70 -9.43 7.32
N SER A 40 -4.61 -9.90 7.90
CA SER A 40 -4.52 -10.08 9.35
C SER A 40 -4.55 -8.72 10.07
N ILE A 41 -5.09 -8.69 11.29
CA ILE A 41 -5.14 -7.46 12.11
C ILE A 41 -3.73 -6.93 12.40
N SER A 42 -2.76 -7.83 12.61
CA SER A 42 -1.37 -7.46 12.86
C SER A 42 -0.72 -6.82 11.63
N ALA A 43 -0.96 -7.35 10.43
CA ALA A 43 -0.47 -6.76 9.19
C ALA A 43 -1.10 -5.39 8.92
N PHE A 44 -2.40 -5.23 9.21
CA PHE A 44 -3.06 -3.93 9.14
C PHE A 44 -2.42 -2.90 10.10
N ALA A 45 -2.21 -3.29 11.36
CA ALA A 45 -1.57 -2.41 12.35
C ALA A 45 -0.14 -2.01 11.94
N LYS A 46 0.64 -2.95 11.38
CA LYS A 46 1.98 -2.67 10.87
C LYS A 46 1.94 -1.68 9.69
N ALA A 47 0.98 -1.84 8.79
CA ALA A 47 0.82 -0.96 7.66
C ALA A 47 0.56 0.49 8.09
N VAL A 48 -0.33 0.68 9.07
CA VAL A 48 -0.64 1.99 9.66
C VAL A 48 0.62 2.64 10.25
N GLN A 49 1.43 1.87 11.00
CA GLN A 49 2.68 2.38 11.58
C GLN A 49 3.65 2.89 10.51
N VAL A 50 3.85 2.12 9.43
CA VAL A 50 4.78 2.52 8.36
C VAL A 50 4.29 3.76 7.63
N TYR A 51 3.00 3.86 7.32
CA TYR A 51 2.47 5.08 6.71
C TYR A 51 2.58 6.30 7.63
N ALA A 52 2.35 6.13 8.94
CA ALA A 52 2.51 7.20 9.92
C ALA A 52 3.95 7.72 9.97
N GLU A 53 4.94 6.83 10.02
CA GLU A 53 6.35 7.22 10.00
C GLU A 53 6.75 7.80 8.62
N LEU A 54 6.26 7.25 7.50
CA LEU A 54 6.50 7.83 6.17
C LEU A 54 6.02 9.28 6.09
N MET A 55 4.82 9.59 6.61
CA MET A 55 4.30 10.95 6.61
C MET A 55 5.08 11.89 7.54
N ARG A 56 5.62 11.37 8.65
CA ARG A 56 6.47 12.15 9.56
C ARG A 56 7.82 12.49 8.93
N GLU A 57 8.45 11.52 8.28
CA GLU A 57 9.79 11.67 7.71
C GLU A 57 9.78 12.36 6.35
N ALA A 58 8.74 12.16 5.52
CA ALA A 58 8.66 12.80 4.20
C ALA A 58 8.47 14.33 4.24
N GLY A 59 8.15 14.89 5.40
CA GLY A 59 8.01 16.34 5.62
C GLY A 59 9.22 17.00 6.27
N GLN A 60 10.29 16.25 6.55
CA GLN A 60 11.58 16.78 7.01
C GLN A 60 12.46 17.19 5.83
#